data_AF-A0A2T6CVL3-F1
#
_entry.id   AF-A0A2T6CVL3-F1
#
_cell.length_a   1.000
_cell.length_b   1.000
_cell.length_c   1.000
_cell.angle_alpha   90.00
_cell.angle_beta   90.00
_cell.angle_gamma   90.00
#
_symmetry.space_group_name_H-M   'P 1'
#
loop_
_entity.id
_entity.type
_entity.pdbx_description
1 polymer ?
#
loop_
_entity_poly.entity_id
_entity_poly.type
_entity_poly.pdbx_seq_one_letter_code
_entity_poly.pdbx_strand_id
1 'polypeptide(L)'
;MSRPLGILEEGKMKKIHKDCIKKYIELIGQYDSGDIDASAFEVLYIRKFKRESIDLPKDVFEELDRLFGDVDAYSPDDRDRVIGSIDEGALRMSAKRTLSALRLVCGIT
;
A
#
# COMPACT_ATOMS: atom_id res chain seq x y z
N MET A 1 18.43 20.76 33.73
CA MET A 1 17.92 19.37 33.74
C MET A 1 17.35 19.07 32.36
N SER A 2 18.17 18.54 31.43
CA SER A 2 17.70 18.13 30.10
C SER A 2 16.95 16.80 30.23
N ARG A 3 15.67 16.78 29.84
CA ARG A 3 14.91 15.54 29.71
C ARG A 3 15.44 14.77 28.49
N PRO A 4 15.60 13.44 28.55
CA PRO A 4 16.01 12.66 27.38
C PRO A 4 14.81 12.60 26.41
N LEU A 5 14.87 13.37 25.33
CA LEU A 5 13.84 13.45 24.29
C LEU A 5 13.74 12.16 23.43
N GLY A 6 14.72 11.25 23.50
CA GLY A 6 14.80 10.12 22.57
C GLY A 6 13.72 9.03 22.73
N ILE A 7 13.28 8.72 23.95
CA ILE A 7 12.49 7.48 24.18
C ILE A 7 10.99 7.68 23.90
N LEU A 8 10.46 8.90 24.07
CA LEU A 8 9.04 9.19 23.86
C LEU A 8 8.69 9.38 22.37
N GLU A 9 9.64 9.83 21.55
CA GLU A 9 9.42 10.08 20.12
C GLU A 9 9.43 8.78 19.30
N GLU A 10 10.31 7.82 19.64
CA GLU A 10 10.39 6.53 18.95
C GLU A 10 9.11 5.69 19.06
N GLY A 11 8.50 5.63 20.25
CA GLY A 11 7.27 4.88 20.48
C GLY A 11 6.07 5.48 19.73
N LYS A 12 6.01 6.81 19.65
CA LYS A 12 4.97 7.54 18.91
C LYS A 12 5.11 7.32 17.40
N MET A 13 6.34 7.36 16.87
CA MET A 13 6.60 7.15 15.45
C MET A 13 6.26 5.71 15.01
N LYS A 14 6.65 4.71 15.81
CA LYS A 14 6.28 3.30 15.56
C LYS A 14 4.77 3.09 15.51
N LYS A 15 4.02 3.78 16.39
CA LYS A 15 2.56 3.73 16.38
C LYS A 15 1.97 4.36 15.12
N ILE A 16 2.46 5.55 14.74
CA ILE A 16 2.03 6.26 13.51
C ILE A 16 2.25 5.40 12.28
N HIS A 17 3.43 4.75 12.15
CA HIS A 17 3.72 3.84 11.06
C HIS A 17 2.73 2.67 11.05
N LYS A 18 2.51 2.03 12.21
CA LYS A 18 1.58 0.90 12.32
C LYS A 18 0.15 1.27 11.90
N ASP A 19 -0.34 2.43 12.33
CA ASP A 19 -1.68 2.90 11.97
C ASP A 19 -1.78 3.24 10.48
N CYS A 20 -0.71 3.79 9.90
CA CYS A 20 -0.62 4.06 8.47
C CYS A 20 -0.64 2.77 7.64
N ILE A 21 0.19 1.79 8.00
CA ILE A 21 0.30 0.50 7.31
C ILE A 21 -1.01 -0.27 7.39
N LYS A 22 -1.70 -0.25 8.54
CA LYS A 22 -3.04 -0.86 8.68
C LYS A 22 -4.04 -0.30 7.67
N LYS A 23 -4.04 1.01 7.42
CA LYS A 23 -4.94 1.62 6.42
C LYS A 23 -4.63 1.14 5.00
N TYR A 24 -3.36 0.89 4.68
CA TYR A 24 -3.00 0.27 3.39
C TYR A 24 -3.44 -1.18 3.33
N ILE A 25 -3.22 -1.97 4.38
CA ILE A 25 -3.67 -3.37 4.45
C ILE A 25 -5.19 -3.46 4.30
N GLU A 26 -5.95 -2.56 4.94
CA GLU A 26 -7.40 -2.51 4.83
C GLU A 26 -7.86 -2.20 3.39
N LEU A 27 -7.30 -1.16 2.77
CA LEU A 27 -7.64 -0.79 1.39
C LEU A 27 -7.29 -1.90 0.38
N ILE A 28 -6.09 -2.47 0.48
CA ILE A 28 -5.65 -3.57 -0.39
C ILE A 28 -6.49 -4.82 -0.12
N GLY A 29 -6.86 -5.05 1.14
CA GLY A 29 -7.72 -6.16 1.56
C GLY A 29 -9.13 -6.07 0.97
N GLN A 30 -9.74 -4.88 0.95
CA GLN A 30 -11.05 -4.64 0.34
C GLN A 30 -11.04 -4.94 -1.17
N TYR A 31 -9.93 -4.64 -1.85
CA TYR A 31 -9.80 -4.99 -3.26
C TYR A 31 -9.59 -6.50 -3.46
N ASP A 32 -8.78 -7.13 -2.61
CA ASP A 32 -8.51 -8.57 -2.67
C ASP A 32 -9.75 -9.43 -2.40
N SER A 33 -10.60 -9.02 -1.44
CA SER A 33 -11.88 -9.66 -1.13
C SER A 33 -12.96 -9.42 -2.19
N GLY A 34 -12.76 -8.41 -3.06
CA GLY A 34 -13.77 -7.96 -4.03
C GLY A 34 -14.83 -7.03 -3.44
N ASP A 35 -14.61 -6.47 -2.25
CA ASP A 35 -15.49 -5.44 -1.67
C ASP A 35 -15.45 -4.13 -2.49
N ILE A 36 -14.33 -3.87 -3.17
CA ILE A 36 -14.18 -2.82 -4.17
C ILE A 36 -13.61 -3.40 -5.47
N ASP A 37 -14.03 -2.85 -6.61
CA ASP A 37 -13.50 -3.23 -7.92
C ASP A 37 -12.12 -2.59 -8.20
N ALA A 38 -11.49 -2.99 -9.30
CA ALA A 38 -10.15 -2.55 -9.68
C ALA A 38 -10.08 -1.03 -9.97
N SER A 39 -11.12 -0.45 -10.57
CA SER A 39 -11.17 0.98 -10.87
C SER A 39 -11.30 1.82 -9.60
N ALA A 40 -12.14 1.39 -8.65
CA ALA A 40 -12.26 2.00 -7.34
C ALA A 40 -10.94 1.87 -6.56
N PHE A 41 -10.32 0.69 -6.59
CA PHE A 41 -9.03 0.45 -5.95
C PHE A 41 -7.94 1.37 -6.50
N GLU A 42 -7.80 1.49 -7.82
CA GLU A 42 -6.84 2.36 -8.49
C GLU A 42 -6.94 3.81 -7.97
N VAL A 43 -8.14 4.39 -8.06
CA VAL A 43 -8.38 5.78 -7.65
C VAL A 43 -8.07 5.99 -6.16
N LEU A 44 -8.55 5.08 -5.30
CA LEU A 44 -8.35 5.19 -3.86
C LEU A 44 -6.89 5.01 -3.46
N TYR A 45 -6.20 4.05 -4.09
CA TYR A 45 -4.80 3.74 -3.82
C TYR A 45 -3.89 4.89 -4.26
N ILE A 46 -3.99 5.34 -5.51
CA ILE A 46 -3.19 6.47 -6.03
C ILE A 46 -3.40 7.71 -5.17
N ARG A 47 -4.66 8.02 -4.82
CA ARG A 47 -4.98 9.17 -3.97
C ARG A 47 -4.35 9.05 -2.59
N LYS A 48 -4.37 7.86 -1.99
CA LYS A 48 -3.79 7.63 -0.68
C LYS A 48 -2.25 7.74 -0.73
N PHE A 49 -1.62 7.07 -1.69
CA PHE A 49 -0.17 7.06 -1.85
C PHE A 49 0.40 8.45 -2.10
N LYS A 50 -0.18 9.22 -3.04
CA LYS A 50 0.26 10.60 -3.37
C LYS A 50 0.05 11.61 -2.24
N ARG A 51 -0.83 11.33 -1.28
CA ARG A 51 -1.10 12.20 -0.12
C ARG A 51 -0.39 11.72 1.14
N GLU A 52 0.34 10.61 1.07
CA GLU A 52 1.04 10.09 2.22
C GLU A 52 2.16 11.05 2.60
N SER A 53 2.16 11.47 3.87
CA SER A 53 3.11 12.45 4.40
C SER A 53 3.99 11.85 5.51
N ILE A 54 3.81 10.55 5.78
CA ILE A 54 4.55 9.80 6.78
C ILE A 54 5.69 9.06 6.08
N ASP A 55 6.92 9.21 6.58
CA ASP A 55 8.07 8.41 6.14
C ASP A 55 7.93 6.97 6.63
N LEU A 56 7.45 6.09 5.75
CA LEU A 56 7.28 4.69 6.07
C LEU A 56 8.65 3.97 6.18
N PRO A 57 8.73 2.86 6.95
CA PRO A 57 9.90 2.00 6.92
C PRO A 57 10.21 1.57 5.48
N LYS A 58 11.49 1.57 5.12
CA LYS A 58 11.95 1.32 3.74
C LYS A 58 11.29 0.08 3.11
N ASP A 59 11.33 -1.06 3.81
CA ASP A 59 10.78 -2.32 3.31
C ASP A 59 9.27 -2.25 3.04
N VAL A 60 8.54 -1.43 3.81
CA VAL A 60 7.10 -1.21 3.61
C VAL A 60 6.87 -0.28 2.43
N PHE A 61 7.64 0.81 2.35
CA PHE A 61 7.55 1.75 1.25
C PHE A 61 7.84 1.07 -0.09
N GLU A 62 8.87 0.24 -0.19
CA GLU A 62 9.22 -0.47 -1.42
C GLU A 62 8.09 -1.39 -1.92
N GLU A 63 7.39 -2.09 -1.01
CA GLU A 63 6.24 -2.93 -1.38
C GLU A 63 5.01 -2.13 -1.83
N LEU A 64 4.82 -0.93 -1.25
CA LEU A 64 3.75 -0.02 -1.66
C LEU A 64 4.10 0.69 -2.98
N ASP A 65 5.34 1.11 -3.17
CA ASP A 65 5.82 1.78 -4.40
C ASP A 65 5.77 0.81 -5.60
N ARG A 66 6.14 -0.45 -5.38
CA ARG A 66 5.95 -1.50 -6.39
C ARG A 66 4.48 -1.65 -6.80
N LEU A 67 3.58 -1.70 -5.82
CA LEU A 67 2.14 -1.79 -6.09
C LEU A 67 1.61 -0.50 -6.74
N PHE A 68 2.15 0.67 -6.39
CA PHE A 68 1.82 1.92 -7.04
C PHE A 68 2.13 1.86 -8.54
N GLY A 69 3.31 1.34 -8.92
CA GLY A 69 3.65 1.13 -10.33
C GLY A 69 2.68 0.19 -11.06
N ASP A 70 2.28 -0.90 -10.41
CA ASP A 70 1.30 -1.84 -10.97
C ASP A 70 -0.10 -1.20 -11.11
N VAL A 71 -0.51 -0.39 -10.13
CA VAL A 71 -1.78 0.36 -10.16
C VAL A 71 -1.76 1.42 -11.26
N ASP A 72 -0.66 2.16 -11.43
CA ASP A 72 -0.51 3.18 -12.49
C ASP A 72 -0.45 2.54 -13.90
N ALA A 73 -0.02 1.28 -13.99
CA ALA A 73 0.00 0.49 -15.22
C ALA A 73 -1.33 -0.22 -15.52
N TYR A 74 -2.30 -0.22 -14.60
CA TYR A 74 -3.57 -0.89 -14.80
C TYR A 74 -4.38 -0.25 -15.93
N SER A 75 -4.90 -1.08 -16.84
CA SER A 75 -5.82 -0.63 -17.88
C SER A 75 -7.00 -1.61 -18.02
N PRO A 76 -8.25 -1.15 -17.75
CA PRO A 76 -9.42 -2.02 -17.76
C PRO A 76 -9.84 -2.50 -19.16
N ASP A 77 -9.63 -1.70 -20.22
CA ASP A 77 -9.97 -2.09 -21.59
C ASP A 77 -8.75 -2.73 -22.28
N ASP A 78 -8.91 -3.99 -22.72
CA ASP A 78 -7.92 -4.71 -23.53
C ASP A 78 -7.46 -3.92 -24.76
N ARG A 79 -8.34 -3.09 -25.33
CA ARG A 79 -8.05 -2.30 -26.54
C ARG A 79 -7.12 -1.13 -26.28
N ASP A 80 -7.04 -0.67 -25.04
CA ASP A 80 -6.19 0.43 -24.60
C ASP A 80 -4.91 -0.06 -23.88
N ARG A 81 -4.70 -1.39 -23.78
CA ARG A 81 -3.48 -1.94 -23.20
C ARG A 81 -2.30 -1.73 -24.14
N VAL A 82 -1.32 -0.97 -23.67
CA VAL A 82 -0.03 -0.78 -24.33
C VAL A 82 1.01 -1.72 -23.73
N ILE A 83 2.19 -1.79 -24.34
CA ILE A 83 3.32 -2.54 -23.78
C ILE A 83 3.62 -1.99 -22.36
N GLY A 84 3.50 -2.86 -21.36
CA GLY A 84 3.68 -2.51 -19.95
C GLY A 84 2.39 -2.31 -19.16
N SER A 85 1.22 -2.27 -19.81
CA SER A 85 -0.07 -2.27 -19.10
C SER A 85 -0.39 -3.63 -18.48
N ILE A 86 -1.12 -3.62 -17.36
CA ILE A 86 -1.59 -4.83 -16.69
C ILE A 86 -3.11 -4.88 -16.61
N ASP A 87 -3.63 -6.10 -16.51
CA ASP A 87 -5.05 -6.37 -16.37
C ASP A 87 -5.47 -6.52 -14.91
N GLU A 88 -6.77 -6.69 -14.66
CA GLU A 88 -7.30 -6.85 -13.30
C GLU A 88 -6.72 -8.10 -12.61
N GLY A 89 -6.50 -9.19 -13.35
CA GLY A 89 -5.94 -10.41 -12.80
C GLY A 89 -4.51 -10.20 -12.30
N ALA A 90 -3.67 -9.57 -13.10
CA ALA A 90 -2.31 -9.16 -12.76
C ALA A 90 -2.29 -8.16 -11.60
N LEU A 91 -3.18 -7.16 -11.62
CA LEU A 91 -3.31 -6.21 -10.52
C LEU A 91 -3.71 -6.90 -9.22
N ARG A 92 -4.65 -7.86 -9.26
CA ARG A 92 -5.08 -8.63 -8.09
C ARG A 92 -3.97 -9.54 -7.56
N MET A 93 -3.16 -10.15 -8.43
CA MET A 93 -1.97 -10.89 -8.01
C MET A 93 -0.95 -9.97 -7.31
N SER A 94 -0.74 -8.76 -7.84
CA SER A 94 0.16 -7.81 -7.19
C SER A 94 -0.35 -7.35 -5.82
N ALA A 95 -1.65 -7.03 -5.72
CA ALA A 95 -2.30 -6.69 -4.46
C ALA A 95 -2.14 -7.79 -3.40
N LYS A 96 -2.38 -9.06 -3.76
CA LYS A 96 -2.17 -10.22 -2.87
C LYS A 96 -0.74 -10.34 -2.37
N ARG A 97 0.23 -10.14 -3.26
CA ARG A 97 1.65 -10.19 -2.91
C ARG A 97 2.01 -9.09 -1.91
N THR A 98 1.62 -7.86 -2.21
CA THR A 98 1.90 -6.71 -1.32
C THR A 98 1.20 -6.88 0.03
N LEU A 99 -0.07 -7.30 0.05
CA LEU A 99 -0.81 -7.58 1.29
C LEU A 99 -0.09 -8.62 2.17
N SER A 100 0.43 -9.70 1.56
CA SER A 100 1.19 -10.73 2.26
C SER A 100 2.50 -10.18 2.83
N ALA A 101 3.24 -9.39 2.04
CA ALA A 101 4.47 -8.76 2.49
C ALA A 101 4.25 -7.77 3.65
N LEU A 102 3.24 -6.91 3.56
CA LEU A 102 2.91 -5.95 4.62
C LEU A 102 2.52 -6.64 5.94
N ARG A 103 1.77 -7.75 5.86
CA ARG A 103 1.39 -8.54 7.04
C ARG A 103 2.61 -9.18 7.71
N LEU A 104 3.53 -9.73 6.93
CA LEU A 104 4.79 -10.29 7.43
C LEU A 104 5.65 -9.24 8.11
N VAL A 105 5.87 -8.09 7.47
CA VAL A 105 6.69 -6.99 8.01
C VAL A 105 6.10 -6.40 9.30
N CYS A 106 4.77 -6.33 9.42
CA CYS A 106 4.11 -5.83 10.62
C CYS A 106 3.81 -6.89 11.69
N GLY A 107 4.07 -8.19 11.43
CA GLY A 107 3.69 -9.29 12.33
C GLY A 107 2.18 -9.37 12.58
N ILE A 108 1.38 -9.04 11.58
CA ILE A 108 -0.09 -9.14 11.63
C ILE A 108 -0.46 -10.46 10.96
N THR A 109 -0.40 -11.54 11.74
CA THR A 109 -0.82 -12.90 11.32
C THR A 109 -2.31 -13.10 11.52
#